data_AF-A0A0A2V2V0-F1
#
_entry.id   AF-A0A0A2V2V0-F1
#
_cell.length_a   1.000
_cell.length_b   1.000
_cell.length_c   1.000
_cell.angle_alpha   90.00
_cell.angle_beta   90.00
_cell.angle_gamma   90.00
#
_symmetry.space_group_name_H-M   'P 1'
#
loop_
_entity.id
_entity.type
_entity.pdbx_description
1 polymer ?
#
loop_
_entity_poly.entity_id
_entity_poly.type
_entity_poly.pdbx_seq_one_letter_code
_entity_poly.pdbx_strand_id
1 'polypeptide(L)'
;MSIITQSFTNLETKAGSDAESDKVQEDNEVFNSWSGKKGRKKSKWEIPTSPTVYPYEQLWKSFRARSFSGAEASVSSHPCILFHAKLYVFATTYLIEPLRIQCLESLHRDLCGFSLNRETTPLILDLLDFTHAHTGRYEPGGTSLLRNLVIHYVACKVRRLLDDDRLQMLLDADGEMGSDLVWRLAK
;
A
#
# COMPACT_ATOMS: atom_id res chain seq x y z
N MET A 1 25.88 -38.11 -23.84
CA MET A 1 27.01 -37.93 -22.91
C MET A 1 26.42 -37.56 -21.55
N SER A 2 26.96 -38.17 -20.50
CA SER A 2 26.47 -38.36 -19.13
C SER A 2 25.58 -37.33 -18.45
N ILE A 3 24.61 -37.87 -17.70
CA ILE A 3 23.85 -37.27 -16.60
C ILE A 3 24.84 -36.97 -15.46
N ILE A 4 24.85 -35.73 -14.95
CA ILE A 4 25.54 -35.37 -13.69
C ILE A 4 24.45 -35.03 -12.67
N THR A 5 24.25 -35.96 -11.75
CA THR A 5 23.47 -35.82 -10.53
C THR A 5 24.39 -35.22 -9.47
N GLN A 6 24.03 -34.07 -8.88
CA GLN A 6 24.66 -33.59 -7.64
C GLN A 6 23.58 -33.39 -6.59
N SER A 7 23.46 -34.40 -5.74
CA SER A 7 22.69 -34.40 -4.50
C SER A 7 23.55 -33.76 -3.41
N PHE A 8 23.12 -32.65 -2.83
CA PHE A 8 23.81 -32.05 -1.67
C PHE A 8 23.00 -32.35 -0.41
N THR A 9 23.46 -33.34 0.36
CA THR A 9 22.95 -33.69 1.68
C THR A 9 23.69 -32.83 2.72
N ASN A 10 22.99 -31.88 3.33
CA ASN A 10 23.52 -31.19 4.51
C ASN A 10 23.20 -32.00 5.76
N LEU A 11 24.28 -32.45 6.41
CA LEU A 11 24.31 -33.17 7.68
C LEU A 11 23.84 -32.29 8.83
N GLU A 12 23.08 -32.92 9.72
CA GLU A 12 22.81 -32.50 11.09
C GLU A 12 24.10 -32.39 11.91
N THR A 13 24.27 -31.29 12.63
CA THR A 13 25.11 -31.25 13.84
C THR A 13 24.33 -30.66 15.00
N LYS A 14 24.05 -31.57 15.95
CA LYS A 14 23.64 -31.32 17.34
C LYS A 14 24.49 -30.21 17.99
N ALA A 15 23.84 -29.23 18.60
CA ALA A 15 24.41 -28.44 19.68
C ALA A 15 23.60 -28.73 20.95
N GLY A 16 24.23 -29.41 21.92
CA GLY A 16 23.77 -29.52 23.31
C GLY A 16 23.76 -28.13 23.95
N SER A 17 22.73 -27.79 24.73
CA SER A 17 22.67 -28.04 26.17
C SER A 17 23.84 -27.41 26.92
N ASP A 18 23.64 -26.20 27.42
CA ASP A 18 24.20 -25.74 28.70
C ASP A 18 23.25 -24.65 29.23
N ALA A 19 22.39 -25.06 30.16
CA ALA A 19 21.50 -24.20 30.92
C ALA A 19 22.22 -23.84 32.22
N GLU A 20 23.10 -22.84 32.17
CA GLU A 20 23.76 -22.28 33.36
C GLU A 20 22.82 -21.23 33.98
N SER A 21 22.20 -21.60 35.11
CA SER A 21 21.37 -20.71 35.93
C SER A 21 22.24 -19.76 36.73
N ASP A 22 22.43 -18.54 36.22
CA ASP A 22 23.09 -17.47 36.96
C ASP A 22 22.15 -16.94 38.08
N LYS A 23 22.49 -17.29 39.31
CA LYS A 23 21.91 -16.72 40.54
C LYS A 23 22.50 -15.33 40.77
N VAL A 24 21.83 -14.29 40.28
CA VAL A 24 22.10 -12.92 40.74
C VAL A 24 20.99 -12.51 41.71
N GLN A 25 21.27 -12.76 42.99
CA GLN A 25 20.51 -12.30 44.14
C GLN A 25 20.95 -10.86 44.42
N GLU A 26 20.31 -9.88 43.77
CA GLU A 26 20.63 -8.46 43.95
C GLU A 26 19.58 -7.80 44.86
N ASP A 27 20.10 -7.22 45.94
CA ASP A 27 19.40 -6.73 47.12
C ASP A 27 18.50 -5.52 46.82
N ASN A 28 17.21 -5.75 46.60
CA ASN A 28 16.19 -4.72 46.43
C ASN A 28 15.49 -4.38 47.75
N GLU A 29 16.22 -3.92 48.78
CA GLU A 29 15.61 -3.47 50.05
C GLU A 29 15.73 -1.97 50.36
N VAL A 30 16.36 -1.15 49.52
CA VAL A 30 16.59 0.27 49.86
C VAL A 30 15.60 1.28 49.22
N PHE A 31 14.57 0.83 48.48
CA PHE A 31 13.69 1.79 47.78
C PHE A 31 12.30 2.07 48.42
N ASN A 32 11.95 1.43 49.54
CA ASN A 32 10.59 1.54 50.09
C ASN A 32 10.33 2.66 51.12
N SER A 33 11.20 3.67 51.22
CA SER A 33 11.10 4.69 52.28
C SER A 33 10.95 6.15 51.79
N TRP A 34 10.27 6.38 50.67
CA TRP A 34 9.72 7.71 50.38
C TRP A 34 8.21 7.67 50.17
N SER A 35 7.49 7.29 51.23
CA SER A 35 6.04 7.41 51.35
C SER A 35 5.61 8.87 51.63
N GLY A 36 6.09 9.80 50.81
CA GLY A 36 5.68 11.20 50.82
C GLY A 36 4.32 11.37 50.16
N LYS A 37 3.26 11.33 50.97
CA LYS A 37 1.88 11.69 50.59
C LYS A 37 1.83 13.05 49.87
N LYS A 38 1.87 13.07 48.54
CA LYS A 38 1.42 14.21 47.74
C LYS A 38 0.30 13.75 46.84
N GLY A 39 -0.92 14.21 47.15
CA GLY A 39 -2.12 13.97 46.38
C GLY A 39 -1.94 14.45 44.95
N ARG A 40 -1.55 13.54 44.06
CA ARG A 40 -1.45 13.82 42.64
C ARG A 40 -2.86 13.66 42.08
N LYS A 41 -3.55 14.79 41.89
CA LYS A 41 -4.78 14.87 41.10
C LYS A 41 -4.55 14.07 39.81
N LYS A 42 -5.27 12.96 39.65
CA LYS A 42 -5.34 12.23 38.37
C LYS A 42 -6.01 13.18 37.39
N SER A 43 -5.22 13.98 36.67
CA SER A 43 -5.70 14.66 35.47
C SER A 43 -6.03 13.55 34.49
N LYS A 44 -7.30 13.19 34.44
CA LYS A 44 -7.86 12.33 33.41
C LYS A 44 -7.60 13.06 32.10
N TRP A 45 -6.56 12.64 31.38
CA TRP A 45 -6.28 13.12 30.05
C TRP A 45 -7.46 12.67 29.20
N GLU A 46 -8.42 13.57 28.99
CA GLU A 46 -9.40 13.38 27.94
C GLU A 46 -8.61 13.46 26.65
N ILE A 47 -8.25 12.29 26.11
CA ILE A 47 -7.72 12.19 24.76
C ILE A 47 -8.79 12.87 23.91
N PRO A 48 -8.49 13.98 23.21
CA PRO A 48 -9.41 14.57 22.27
C PRO A 48 -9.58 13.54 21.17
N THR A 49 -10.57 12.67 21.29
CA THR A 49 -11.08 11.89 20.18
C THR A 49 -11.88 12.87 19.33
N SER A 50 -11.21 13.87 18.75
CA SER A 50 -11.78 14.45 17.54
C SER A 50 -11.87 13.26 16.60
N PRO A 51 -13.07 12.82 16.19
CA PRO A 51 -13.14 11.85 15.11
C PRO A 51 -12.40 12.55 13.99
N THR A 52 -11.23 12.06 13.60
CA THR A 52 -10.52 12.59 12.45
C THR A 52 -11.47 12.35 11.30
N VAL A 53 -12.26 13.36 10.93
CA VAL A 53 -13.22 13.29 9.84
C VAL A 53 -12.37 13.31 8.59
N TYR A 54 -11.87 12.13 8.24
CA TYR A 54 -11.04 11.94 7.07
C TYR A 54 -11.85 12.30 5.82
N PRO A 55 -11.29 13.08 4.89
CA PRO A 55 -12.03 13.66 3.78
C PRO A 55 -12.27 12.66 2.63
N TYR A 56 -12.60 11.40 2.93
CA TYR A 56 -12.78 10.33 1.93
C TYR A 56 -13.82 10.71 0.87
N GLU A 57 -14.91 11.37 1.28
CA GLU A 57 -15.94 11.86 0.37
C GLU A 57 -15.41 12.91 -0.60
N GLN A 58 -14.54 13.81 -0.14
CA GLN A 58 -13.92 14.83 -0.99
C GLN A 58 -12.88 14.21 -1.93
N LEU A 59 -12.07 13.26 -1.44
CA LEU A 59 -11.15 12.49 -2.28
C LEU A 59 -11.90 11.75 -3.37
N TRP A 60 -13.03 11.11 -3.06
CA TRP A 60 -13.83 10.40 -4.03
C TRP A 60 -14.53 11.31 -5.03
N LYS A 61 -15.05 12.46 -4.59
CA LYS A 61 -15.59 13.50 -5.49
C LYS A 61 -14.52 14.01 -6.45
N SER A 62 -13.33 14.32 -5.95
CA SER A 62 -12.22 14.79 -6.79
C SER A 62 -11.72 13.70 -7.74
N PHE A 63 -11.76 12.43 -7.34
CA PHE A 63 -11.44 11.31 -8.22
C PHE A 63 -12.43 11.21 -9.37
N ARG A 64 -13.75 11.22 -9.08
CA ARG A 64 -14.81 11.14 -10.11
C ARG A 64 -14.86 12.34 -11.03
N ALA A 65 -14.45 13.52 -10.54
CA ALA A 65 -14.36 14.73 -11.36
C ALA A 65 -13.17 14.72 -12.32
N ARG A 66 -12.23 13.77 -12.19
CA ARG A 66 -11.18 13.59 -13.20
C ARG A 66 -11.81 13.13 -14.50
N SER A 67 -11.30 13.68 -15.58
CA SER A 67 -11.59 13.24 -16.94
C SER A 67 -10.31 13.38 -17.75
N PHE A 68 -10.15 12.48 -18.71
CA PHE A 68 -9.07 12.48 -19.68
C PHE A 68 -9.70 12.69 -21.05
N SER A 69 -9.19 13.63 -21.83
CA SER A 69 -9.77 14.03 -23.13
C SER A 69 -9.51 13.02 -24.25
N GLY A 70 -9.71 11.72 -23.99
CA GLY A 70 -9.51 10.62 -24.93
C GLY A 70 -10.82 9.96 -25.31
N ALA A 71 -10.83 9.25 -26.44
CA ALA A 71 -11.93 8.35 -26.76
C ALA A 71 -11.85 7.13 -25.83
N GLU A 72 -12.93 6.85 -25.11
CA GLU A 72 -13.01 5.65 -24.27
C GLU A 72 -13.00 4.37 -25.11
N ALA A 73 -12.38 3.30 -24.58
CA ALA A 73 -12.60 1.98 -25.12
C ALA A 73 -14.07 1.55 -24.94
N SER A 74 -14.55 0.68 -25.83
CA SER A 74 -15.88 0.10 -25.71
C SER A 74 -16.10 -0.52 -24.33
N VAL A 75 -17.28 -0.32 -23.75
CA VAL A 75 -17.64 -0.89 -22.45
C VAL A 75 -17.64 -2.42 -22.55
N SER A 76 -16.81 -3.07 -21.73
CA SER A 76 -16.81 -4.51 -21.55
C SER A 76 -17.68 -4.87 -20.34
N SER A 77 -18.35 -6.03 -20.39
CA SER A 77 -19.07 -6.57 -19.23
C SER A 77 -18.13 -6.98 -18.09
N HIS A 78 -16.87 -7.30 -18.42
CA HIS A 78 -15.83 -7.68 -17.47
C HIS A 78 -14.59 -6.84 -17.74
N PRO A 79 -14.57 -5.57 -17.27
CA PRO A 79 -13.42 -4.71 -17.47
C PRO A 79 -12.21 -5.28 -16.72
N CYS A 80 -11.10 -5.46 -17.44
CA CYS A 80 -9.85 -5.90 -16.85
C CYS A 80 -8.98 -4.67 -16.55
N ILE A 81 -9.09 -4.15 -15.33
CA ILE A 81 -8.35 -2.96 -14.88
C ILE A 81 -6.83 -3.11 -15.06
N LEU A 82 -6.29 -4.32 -14.86
CA LEU A 82 -4.88 -4.64 -15.09
C LEU A 82 -4.50 -4.61 -16.57
N PHE A 83 -5.41 -4.98 -17.47
CA PHE A 83 -5.17 -4.91 -18.90
C PHE A 83 -5.02 -3.45 -19.35
N HIS A 84 -5.90 -2.54 -18.89
CA HIS A 84 -5.77 -1.12 -19.20
C HIS A 84 -4.45 -0.52 -18.69
N ALA A 85 -3.99 -0.92 -17.51
CA ALA A 85 -2.69 -0.49 -16.98
C ALA A 85 -1.52 -1.04 -17.82
N LYS A 86 -1.55 -2.32 -18.20
CA LYS A 86 -0.53 -2.93 -19.08
C LYS A 86 -0.50 -2.25 -20.45
N LEU A 87 -1.67 -1.96 -21.01
CA LEU A 87 -1.79 -1.29 -22.29
C LEU A 87 -1.32 0.17 -22.21
N TYR A 88 -1.54 0.84 -21.08
CA TYR A 88 -0.95 2.16 -20.81
C TYR A 88 0.58 2.09 -20.82
N VAL A 89 1.19 1.15 -20.09
CA VAL A 89 2.65 0.99 -20.07
C VAL A 89 3.20 0.70 -21.46
N PHE A 90 2.52 -0.17 -22.22
CA PHE A 90 2.84 -0.41 -23.63
C PHE A 90 2.80 0.89 -24.44
N ALA A 91 1.71 1.67 -24.33
CA ALA A 91 1.56 2.93 -25.04
C ALA A 91 2.64 3.96 -24.63
N THR A 92 3.06 3.98 -23.37
CA THR A 92 4.18 4.81 -22.89
C THR A 92 5.51 4.37 -23.51
N THR A 93 5.80 3.07 -23.56
CA THR A 93 7.03 2.53 -24.16
C THR A 93 7.15 2.88 -25.65
N TYR A 94 6.02 2.88 -26.38
CA TYR A 94 5.96 3.22 -27.80
C TYR A 94 5.57 4.68 -28.09
N LEU A 95 5.49 5.53 -27.05
CA LEU A 95 5.14 6.96 -27.15
C LEU A 95 3.85 7.25 -27.92
N ILE A 96 2.85 6.37 -27.77
CA ILE A 96 1.54 6.49 -28.42
C ILE A 96 0.61 7.27 -27.50
N GLU A 97 0.75 8.60 -27.48
CA GLU A 97 -0.01 9.48 -26.58
C GLU A 97 -1.53 9.30 -26.63
N PRO A 98 -2.19 9.23 -27.81
CA PRO A 98 -3.64 9.04 -27.86
C PRO A 98 -4.09 7.75 -27.17
N LEU A 99 -3.29 6.68 -27.30
CA LEU A 99 -3.57 5.40 -26.66
C LEU A 99 -3.36 5.46 -25.14
N ARG A 100 -2.35 6.20 -24.65
CA ARG A 100 -2.13 6.42 -23.21
C ARG A 100 -3.36 7.07 -22.58
N ILE A 101 -3.85 8.16 -23.19
CA ILE A 101 -5.03 8.88 -22.70
C ILE A 101 -6.30 8.01 -22.76
N GLN A 102 -6.49 7.25 -23.84
CA GLN A 102 -7.61 6.31 -23.96
C GLN A 102 -7.57 5.21 -22.88
N CYS A 103 -6.39 4.67 -22.55
CA CYS A 103 -6.25 3.68 -21.48
C CYS A 103 -6.59 4.27 -20.12
N LEU A 104 -6.20 5.51 -19.85
CA LEU A 104 -6.51 6.20 -18.59
C LEU A 104 -7.99 6.46 -18.43
N GLU A 105 -8.67 6.95 -19.48
CA GLU A 105 -10.11 7.22 -19.41
C GLU A 105 -10.89 5.92 -19.18
N SER A 106 -10.54 4.87 -19.92
CA SER A 106 -11.16 3.55 -19.76
C SER A 106 -10.93 3.00 -18.36
N LEU A 107 -9.70 3.06 -17.85
CA LEU A 107 -9.37 2.63 -16.50
C LEU A 107 -10.08 3.45 -15.43
N HIS A 108 -10.16 4.77 -15.58
CA HIS A 108 -10.84 5.65 -14.64
C HIS A 108 -12.33 5.36 -14.57
N ARG A 109 -12.99 5.19 -15.71
CA ARG A 109 -14.39 4.74 -15.79
C ARG A 109 -14.58 3.42 -15.06
N ASP A 110 -13.74 2.44 -15.36
CA ASP A 110 -13.84 1.11 -14.78
C ASP A 110 -13.63 1.15 -13.25
N LEU A 111 -12.66 1.94 -12.76
CA LEU A 111 -12.43 2.19 -11.33
C LEU A 111 -13.58 2.95 -10.66
N CYS A 112 -14.27 3.86 -11.36
CA CYS A 112 -15.43 4.56 -10.83
C CYS A 112 -16.62 3.63 -10.56
N GLY A 113 -16.77 2.58 -11.37
CA GLY A 113 -17.76 1.51 -11.22
C GLY A 113 -17.29 0.32 -10.38
N PHE A 114 -16.01 0.27 -10.03
CA PHE A 114 -15.41 -0.86 -9.31
C PHE A 114 -15.90 -0.92 -7.87
N SER A 115 -16.39 -2.09 -7.45
CA SER A 115 -16.82 -2.34 -6.08
C SER A 115 -15.73 -3.09 -5.33
N LEU A 116 -15.19 -2.48 -4.27
CA LEU A 116 -14.14 -3.08 -3.44
C LEU A 116 -14.76 -4.03 -2.40
N ASN A 117 -14.44 -5.31 -2.54
CA ASN A 117 -14.79 -6.41 -1.65
C ASN A 117 -13.57 -7.32 -1.45
N ARG A 118 -13.67 -8.33 -0.58
CA ARG A 118 -12.55 -9.23 -0.25
C ARG A 118 -11.97 -9.97 -1.47
N GLU A 119 -12.78 -10.28 -2.48
CA GLU A 119 -12.35 -10.99 -3.69
C GLU A 119 -11.67 -10.07 -4.71
N THR A 120 -12.04 -8.80 -4.72
CA THR A 120 -11.57 -7.78 -5.67
C THR A 120 -10.44 -6.92 -5.12
N THR A 121 -10.25 -6.87 -3.80
CA THR A 121 -9.12 -6.20 -3.15
C THR A 121 -7.77 -6.63 -3.74
N PRO A 122 -7.48 -7.93 -3.94
CA PRO A 122 -6.23 -8.36 -4.55
C PRO A 122 -5.99 -7.76 -5.93
N LEU A 123 -7.03 -7.55 -6.74
CA LEU A 123 -6.90 -6.95 -8.08
C LEU A 123 -6.44 -5.50 -8.03
N ILE A 124 -6.89 -4.74 -7.01
CA ILE A 124 -6.47 -3.34 -6.82
C ILE A 124 -5.05 -3.28 -6.26
N LEU A 125 -4.66 -4.24 -5.42
CA LEU A 125 -3.28 -4.35 -4.94
C LEU A 125 -2.33 -4.78 -6.07
N ASP A 126 -2.73 -5.71 -6.92
CA ASP A 126 -2.00 -6.08 -8.14
C ASP A 126 -1.85 -4.87 -9.07
N LEU A 127 -2.89 -4.05 -9.19
CA LEU A 127 -2.85 -2.83 -10.01
C LEU A 127 -1.90 -1.79 -9.42
N LEU A 128 -1.91 -1.60 -8.11
CA LEU A 128 -1.00 -0.69 -7.41
C LEU A 128 0.45 -1.14 -7.58
N ASP A 129 0.73 -2.41 -7.28
CA ASP A 129 2.05 -3.03 -7.42
C ASP A 129 2.57 -2.93 -8.86
N PHE A 130 1.75 -3.36 -9.82
CA PHE A 130 2.09 -3.27 -11.24
C PHE A 130 2.40 -1.83 -11.66
N THR A 131 1.58 -0.87 -11.23
CA THR A 131 1.77 0.54 -11.60
C THR A 131 3.10 1.06 -11.07
N HIS A 132 3.42 0.83 -9.81
CA HIS A 132 4.68 1.31 -9.23
C HIS A 132 5.91 0.57 -9.77
N ALA A 133 5.79 -0.72 -10.07
CA ALA A 133 6.87 -1.51 -10.66
C ALA A 133 7.20 -1.10 -12.12
N HIS A 134 6.23 -0.56 -12.86
CA HIS A 134 6.38 -0.26 -14.29
C HIS A 134 6.29 1.24 -14.63
N THR A 135 6.05 2.11 -13.66
CA THR A 135 5.99 3.57 -13.86
C THR A 135 6.83 4.32 -12.84
N GLY A 136 7.62 5.27 -13.33
CA GLY A 136 8.33 6.22 -12.47
C GLY A 136 7.44 7.38 -12.03
N ARG A 137 7.96 8.27 -11.17
CA ARG A 137 7.29 9.54 -10.84
C ARG A 137 7.09 10.43 -12.07
N TYR A 138 8.02 10.31 -13.02
CA TYR A 138 8.03 11.05 -14.27
C TYR A 138 8.03 10.09 -15.46
N GLU A 139 7.25 10.44 -16.47
CA GLU A 139 7.09 9.76 -17.74
C GLU A 139 7.21 10.77 -18.88
N PRO A 140 7.30 10.32 -20.16
CA PRO A 140 7.10 11.20 -21.30
C PRO A 140 5.80 12.02 -21.09
N GLY A 141 5.90 13.34 -21.13
CA GLY A 141 4.77 14.25 -20.88
C GLY A 141 4.64 14.79 -19.44
N GLY A 142 5.49 14.39 -18.49
CA GLY A 142 5.53 14.99 -17.15
C GLY A 142 5.36 13.95 -16.05
N THR A 143 4.44 14.18 -15.10
CA THR A 143 4.18 13.21 -14.03
C THR A 143 3.44 11.99 -14.55
N SER A 144 3.70 10.79 -14.00
CA SER A 144 2.98 9.58 -14.40
C SER A 144 1.48 9.71 -14.11
N LEU A 145 0.67 9.79 -15.16
CA LEU A 145 -0.79 9.92 -15.07
C LEU A 145 -1.41 8.64 -14.51
N LEU A 146 -0.90 7.47 -14.91
CA LEU A 146 -1.37 6.17 -14.41
C LEU A 146 -1.10 6.06 -12.91
N ARG A 147 0.14 6.32 -12.47
CA ARG A 147 0.51 6.31 -11.04
C ARG A 147 -0.36 7.23 -10.23
N ASN A 148 -0.55 8.46 -10.71
CA ASN A 148 -1.41 9.46 -10.07
C ASN A 148 -2.89 9.08 -10.02
N LEU A 149 -3.38 8.32 -11.00
CA LEU A 149 -4.75 7.81 -11.04
C LEU A 149 -4.94 6.70 -10.01
N VAL A 150 -4.09 5.67 -10.06
CA VAL A 150 -4.18 4.49 -9.20
C VAL A 150 -3.97 4.86 -7.74
N ILE A 151 -2.94 5.65 -7.41
CA ILE A 151 -2.69 6.03 -6.01
C ILE A 151 -3.81 6.90 -5.43
N HIS A 152 -4.46 7.74 -6.25
CA HIS A 152 -5.61 8.53 -5.80
C HIS A 152 -6.82 7.63 -5.54
N TYR A 153 -7.05 6.62 -6.38
CA TYR A 153 -8.10 5.62 -6.12
C TYR A 153 -7.84 4.85 -4.82
N VAL A 154 -6.60 4.40 -4.61
CA VAL A 154 -6.17 3.72 -3.38
C VAL A 154 -6.39 4.62 -2.17
N ALA A 155 -6.00 5.91 -2.24
CA ALA A 155 -6.24 6.87 -1.17
C ALA A 155 -7.73 7.02 -0.83
N CYS A 156 -8.62 6.98 -1.83
CA CYS A 156 -10.08 7.03 -1.61
C CYS A 156 -10.62 5.81 -0.84
N LYS A 157 -10.00 4.64 -1.02
CA LYS A 157 -10.46 3.36 -0.46
C LYS A 157 -9.51 2.78 0.61
N VAL A 158 -8.48 3.53 0.99
CA VAL A 158 -7.38 3.07 1.84
C VAL A 158 -7.87 2.43 3.13
N ARG A 159 -8.93 2.96 3.74
CA ARG A 159 -9.52 2.43 4.97
C ARG A 159 -9.95 0.95 4.86
N ARG A 160 -10.43 0.52 3.70
CA ARG A 160 -10.84 -0.88 3.47
C ARG A 160 -9.67 -1.75 3.00
N LEU A 161 -8.61 -1.13 2.48
CA LEU A 161 -7.40 -1.81 2.02
C LEU A 161 -6.41 -2.04 3.17
N LEU A 162 -6.45 -1.21 4.22
CA LEU A 162 -5.61 -1.35 5.42
C LEU A 162 -5.93 -2.60 6.25
N ASP A 163 -7.12 -3.18 6.07
CA ASP A 163 -7.48 -4.46 6.70
C ASP A 163 -6.76 -5.66 6.04
N ASP A 164 -6.07 -5.44 4.91
CA ASP A 164 -5.34 -6.47 4.17
C ASP A 164 -3.83 -6.34 4.40
N ASP A 165 -3.22 -7.37 5.00
CA ASP A 165 -1.78 -7.42 5.28
C ASP A 165 -0.92 -7.25 4.03
N ARG A 166 -1.45 -7.59 2.85
CA ARG A 166 -0.73 -7.44 1.58
C ARG A 166 -0.49 -5.98 1.24
N LEU A 167 -1.41 -5.06 1.59
CA LEU A 167 -1.14 -3.63 1.41
C LEU A 167 0.06 -3.22 2.27
N GLN A 168 0.10 -3.65 3.53
CA GLN A 168 1.22 -3.35 4.42
C GLN A 168 2.55 -3.87 3.85
N MET A 169 2.57 -5.12 3.38
CA MET A 169 3.76 -5.71 2.74
C MET A 169 4.22 -4.93 1.51
N LEU A 170 3.30 -4.44 0.68
CA LEU A 170 3.63 -3.62 -0.50
C LEU A 170 4.21 -2.25 -0.09
N LEU A 171 3.62 -1.60 0.91
CA LEU A 171 4.12 -0.31 1.41
C LEU A 171 5.48 -0.43 2.10
N ASP A 172 5.73 -1.55 2.79
CA ASP A 172 7.02 -1.83 3.42
C ASP A 172 8.12 -2.15 2.37
N ALA A 173 7.73 -2.79 1.26
CA ALA A 173 8.65 -3.10 0.16
C ALA A 173 8.98 -1.89 -0.71
N ASP A 174 8.03 -0.96 -0.92
CA ASP A 174 8.22 0.25 -1.71
C ASP A 174 7.78 1.51 -0.95
N GLY A 175 8.77 2.18 -0.36
CA GLY A 175 8.57 3.46 0.33
C GLY A 175 8.06 4.59 -0.56
N GLU A 176 8.19 4.48 -1.89
CA GLU A 176 7.58 5.44 -2.79
C GLU A 176 6.06 5.32 -2.83
N MET A 177 5.51 4.10 -2.74
CA MET A 177 4.06 3.87 -2.64
C MET A 177 3.50 4.57 -1.40
N GLY A 178 4.16 4.38 -0.25
CA GLY A 178 3.78 5.01 1.01
C GLY A 178 3.85 6.53 0.94
N SER A 179 4.93 7.07 0.37
CA SER A 179 5.10 8.52 0.19
C SER A 179 3.99 9.13 -0.68
N ASP A 180 3.65 8.47 -1.80
CA ASP A 180 2.60 8.96 -2.70
C ASP A 180 1.21 8.85 -2.07
N LEU A 181 0.97 7.77 -1.31
CA LEU A 181 -0.27 7.59 -0.56
C LEU A 181 -0.45 8.68 0.49
N VAL A 182 0.56 8.92 1.33
CA VAL A 182 0.53 9.97 2.36
C VAL A 182 0.35 11.34 1.72
N TRP A 183 1.04 11.62 0.61
CA TRP A 183 0.87 12.86 -0.13
C TRP A 183 -0.57 13.09 -0.62
N ARG A 184 -1.27 12.01 -1.03
CA ARG A 184 -2.68 12.10 -1.44
C ARG A 184 -3.65 12.24 -0.26
N LEU A 185 -3.28 11.74 0.91
CA LEU A 185 -4.11 11.83 2.11
C LEU A 185 -3.94 13.15 2.87
N ALA A 186 -2.76 13.77 2.79
CA ALA A 186 -2.44 15.00 3.49
C ALA A 186 -2.83 16.29 2.73
N LYS A 187 -3.20 16.16 1.45
CA LYS A 187 -3.60 17.28 0.58
C LYS A 187 -5.10 17.50 0.57
#